data_AF-A0A380P013-F1
#
_entry.id   AF-A0A380P013-F1
#
_cell.length_a   1.000
_cell.length_b   1.000
_cell.length_c   1.000
_cell.angle_alpha   90.00
_cell.angle_beta   90.00
_cell.angle_gamma   90.00
#
_symmetry.space_group_name_H-M   'P 1'
#
loop_
_entity.id
_entity.type
_entity.pdbx_description
1 polymer ?
#
loop_
_entity_poly.entity_id
_entity_poly.type
_entity_poly.pdbx_seq_one_letter_code
_entity_poly.pdbx_strand_id
1 'polypeptide(L)'
;MNSALRSAIADAGLSPRQLALRIGVTSKTVERWLADSGLRPHARNRDDACRALGVDEDMIWPQAVKDRIKSGHDRELVQSYPYRSACPSTVWADLIDSADEELFFAGYTNYFLWTQVPAFADTLRRKAAEGCRVRFLLGDPEGQVTRQREVVEDVALSVSTRIRITLENLDRLGKLDGLETRFSAPEDATNHVSLSVFRFDREALVTPHLARLVGHDSPLLHLRRQGEKGMFERFSEHAEELWRTAVPLPTR
;
A
#
# COMPACT_ATOMS: atom_id res chain seq x y z
N MET A 1 -12.34 15.26 24.26
CA MET A 1 -13.14 16.50 24.35
C MET A 1 -12.93 17.33 23.10
N ASN A 2 -14.00 17.68 22.39
CA ASN A 2 -13.95 18.44 21.13
C ASN A 2 -13.85 19.95 21.42
N SER A 3 -12.61 20.46 21.51
CA SER A 3 -12.34 21.88 21.78
C SER A 3 -12.77 22.80 20.63
N ALA A 4 -12.68 22.33 19.38
CA ALA A 4 -13.07 23.12 18.21
C ALA A 4 -14.58 23.38 18.17
N LEU A 5 -15.41 22.35 18.39
CA LEU A 5 -16.87 22.51 18.51
C LEU A 5 -17.24 23.46 19.65
N ARG A 6 -16.52 23.37 20.78
CA ARG A 6 -16.76 24.24 21.94
C ARG A 6 -16.45 25.71 21.62
N SER A 7 -15.34 25.98 20.95
CA SER A 7 -14.99 27.35 20.52
C SER A 7 -16.03 27.89 19.56
N ALA A 8 -16.37 27.13 18.51
CA ALA A 8 -17.35 27.57 17.51
C ALA A 8 -18.73 27.89 18.12
N ILE A 9 -19.18 27.11 19.12
CA ILE A 9 -20.43 27.40 19.87
C ILE A 9 -20.33 28.74 20.61
N ALA A 10 -19.20 29.00 21.27
CA ALA A 10 -18.98 30.23 22.01
C ALA A 10 -18.87 31.45 21.08
N ASP A 11 -18.13 31.32 19.97
CA ASP A 11 -17.93 32.36 18.97
C ASP A 11 -19.24 32.74 18.27
N ALA A 12 -20.13 31.76 18.07
CA ALA A 12 -21.48 31.98 17.55
C ALA A 12 -22.46 32.56 18.62
N GLY A 13 -22.03 32.77 19.85
CA GLY A 13 -22.86 33.27 20.95
C GLY A 13 -23.97 32.31 21.38
N LEU A 14 -23.80 31.01 21.12
CA LEU A 14 -24.79 29.98 21.43
C LEU A 14 -24.38 29.17 22.68
N SER A 15 -25.37 28.59 23.34
CA SER A 15 -25.16 27.47 24.26
C SER A 15 -25.33 26.13 23.54
N PRO A 16 -24.76 25.03 24.05
CA PRO A 16 -24.98 23.68 23.48
C PRO A 16 -26.47 23.31 23.35
N ARG A 17 -27.30 23.78 24.29
CA ARG A 17 -28.76 23.58 24.24
C ARG A 17 -29.43 24.38 23.12
N GLN A 18 -28.99 25.63 22.88
CA GLN A 18 -29.50 26.44 21.78
C GLN A 18 -29.07 25.88 20.42
N LEU A 19 -27.84 25.39 20.30
CA LEU A 19 -27.40 24.69 19.09
C LEU A 19 -28.27 23.45 18.83
N ALA A 20 -28.49 22.62 19.85
CA ALA A 20 -29.32 21.41 19.74
C ALA A 20 -30.73 21.73 19.25
N LEU A 21 -31.36 22.78 19.81
CA LEU A 21 -32.67 23.26 19.38
C LEU A 21 -32.67 23.70 17.91
N ARG A 22 -31.64 24.45 17.49
CA ARG A 22 -31.53 25.04 16.16
C ARG A 22 -31.34 24.00 15.05
N ILE A 23 -30.67 22.89 15.36
CA ILE A 23 -30.39 21.81 14.40
C ILE A 23 -31.32 20.60 14.56
N GLY A 24 -32.31 20.66 15.46
CA GLY A 24 -33.32 19.62 15.63
C GLY A 24 -32.80 18.32 16.27
N VAL A 25 -31.82 18.40 17.17
CA VAL A 25 -31.30 17.25 17.94
C VAL A 25 -31.46 17.45 19.45
N THR A 26 -31.26 16.40 20.24
CA THR A 26 -31.31 16.51 21.71
C THR A 26 -30.06 17.19 22.28
N SER A 27 -30.19 17.89 23.42
CA SER A 27 -29.02 18.50 24.11
C SER A 27 -27.96 17.46 24.46
N LYS A 28 -28.38 16.26 24.89
CA LYS A 28 -27.51 15.11 25.17
C LYS A 28 -26.68 14.69 23.95
N THR A 29 -27.23 14.83 22.74
CA THR A 29 -26.51 14.56 21.50
C THR A 29 -25.33 15.52 21.32
N VAL A 30 -25.56 16.83 21.52
CA VAL A 30 -24.51 17.86 21.41
C VAL A 30 -23.48 17.75 22.53
N GLU A 31 -23.92 17.47 23.76
CA GLU A 31 -23.03 17.20 24.89
C GLU A 31 -22.09 16.02 24.60
N ARG A 32 -22.60 14.96 23.95
CA ARG A 32 -21.78 13.82 23.53
C ARG A 32 -20.72 14.22 22.50
N TRP A 33 -21.05 15.10 21.54
CA TRP A 33 -20.09 15.62 20.56
C TRP A 33 -19.00 16.47 21.22
N LEU A 34 -19.34 17.21 22.28
CA LEU A 34 -18.39 18.00 23.06
C LEU A 34 -17.47 17.11 23.92
N ALA A 35 -18.01 16.05 24.52
CA ALA A 35 -17.25 15.15 25.37
C ALA A 35 -16.22 14.32 24.57
N ASP A 36 -16.62 13.82 23.40
CA ASP A 36 -15.82 12.91 22.59
C ASP A 36 -15.42 13.55 21.25
N SER A 37 -14.13 13.84 21.11
CA SER A 37 -13.53 14.37 19.88
C SER A 37 -13.40 13.34 18.76
N GLY A 38 -13.46 12.05 19.08
CA GLY A 38 -13.49 10.95 18.12
C GLY A 38 -14.89 10.62 17.62
N LEU A 39 -15.94 11.04 18.34
CA LEU A 39 -17.32 10.76 17.97
C LEU A 39 -17.76 11.59 16.77
N ARG A 40 -18.21 10.89 15.72
CA ARG A 40 -18.61 11.49 14.45
C ARG A 40 -20.13 11.54 14.36
N PRO A 41 -20.75 12.74 14.36
CA PRO A 41 -22.19 12.87 14.12
C PRO A 41 -22.56 12.43 12.71
N HIS A 42 -23.84 12.18 12.43
CA HIS A 42 -24.31 11.91 11.07
C HIS A 42 -24.07 13.12 10.15
N ALA A 43 -23.85 12.90 8.84
CA ALA A 43 -23.47 13.96 7.89
C ALA A 43 -24.42 15.16 7.91
N ARG A 44 -25.73 14.91 7.88
CA ARG A 44 -26.77 15.95 8.00
C ARG A 44 -26.62 16.80 9.27
N ASN A 45 -26.35 16.16 10.41
CA ASN A 45 -26.21 16.87 11.68
C ASN A 45 -24.94 17.72 11.72
N ARG A 46 -23.87 17.29 11.04
CA ARG A 46 -22.64 18.09 10.91
C ARG A 46 -22.87 19.31 10.04
N ASP A 47 -23.51 19.14 8.89
CA ASP A 47 -23.87 20.24 7.98
C ASP A 47 -24.79 21.27 8.65
N ASP A 48 -25.85 20.81 9.33
CA ASP A 48 -26.77 21.69 10.05
C ASP A 48 -26.07 22.43 11.21
N ALA A 49 -25.13 21.78 11.91
CA ALA A 49 -24.32 22.41 12.95
C ALA A 49 -23.33 23.45 12.38
N CYS A 50 -22.61 23.12 11.30
CA CYS A 50 -21.72 24.05 10.61
C CYS A 50 -22.47 25.30 10.12
N ARG A 51 -23.65 25.11 9.50
CA ARG A 51 -24.51 26.21 9.07
C ARG A 51 -25.01 27.06 10.23
N ALA A 52 -25.36 26.43 11.35
CA ALA A 52 -25.80 27.15 12.55
C ALA A 52 -24.68 27.95 13.23
N LEU A 53 -23.44 27.47 13.13
CA LEU A 53 -22.25 28.06 13.75
C LEU A 53 -21.46 28.99 12.82
N GLY A 54 -21.73 28.97 11.51
CA GLY A 54 -21.04 29.80 10.53
C GLY A 54 -19.58 29.41 10.30
N VAL A 55 -19.24 28.14 10.52
CA VAL A 55 -17.87 27.62 10.35
C VAL A 55 -17.87 26.37 9.47
N ASP A 56 -16.75 26.14 8.79
CA ASP A 56 -16.58 24.98 7.91
C ASP A 56 -16.47 23.66 8.69
N GLU A 57 -16.83 22.54 8.02
CA GLU A 57 -16.85 21.20 8.63
C GLU A 57 -15.46 20.71 9.02
N ASP A 58 -14.40 21.15 8.33
CA ASP A 58 -13.01 20.77 8.61
C ASP A 58 -12.47 21.41 9.90
N MET A 59 -12.99 22.56 10.29
CA MET A 59 -12.65 23.25 11.54
C MET A 59 -13.16 22.48 12.76
N ILE A 60 -14.36 21.88 12.67
CA ILE A 60 -14.98 21.15 13.79
C ILE A 60 -14.67 19.63 13.74
N TRP A 61 -14.68 19.05 12.54
CA TRP A 61 -14.48 17.62 12.29
C TRP A 61 -13.48 17.38 11.14
N PRO A 62 -12.18 17.71 11.33
CA PRO A 62 -11.16 17.60 10.28
C PRO A 62 -11.04 16.20 9.68
N GLN A 63 -11.27 15.17 10.50
CA GLN A 63 -11.22 13.78 10.05
C GLN A 63 -12.42 13.38 9.18
N ALA A 64 -13.59 14.00 9.36
CA ALA A 64 -14.77 13.73 8.53
C ALA A 64 -14.59 14.28 7.11
N VAL A 65 -13.89 15.40 6.96
CA VAL A 65 -13.56 15.99 5.65
C VAL A 65 -12.47 15.19 4.95
N LYS A 66 -11.42 14.74 5.66
CA LYS A 66 -10.41 13.82 5.09
C LYS A 66 -11.03 12.54 4.50
N ASP A 67 -12.05 12.00 5.16
CA ASP A 67 -12.74 10.78 4.71
C ASP A 67 -13.78 11.07 3.59
N ARG A 68 -14.31 12.30 3.51
CA ARG A 68 -15.22 12.76 2.45
C ARG A 68 -14.49 13.11 1.15
N ILE A 69 -13.22 13.53 1.23
CA ILE A 69 -12.39 13.85 0.06
C ILE A 69 -12.05 12.58 -0.76
N LYS A 70 -12.04 11.38 -0.15
CA LYS A 70 -11.90 10.11 -0.88
C LYS A 70 -13.26 9.56 -1.31
N SER A 71 -13.80 10.07 -2.42
CA SER A 71 -14.98 9.51 -3.06
C SER A 71 -14.60 8.51 -4.17
N GLY A 72 -15.28 7.37 -4.25
CA GLY A 72 -15.04 6.36 -5.30
C GLY A 72 -13.67 5.67 -5.23
N HIS A 73 -12.97 5.59 -6.38
CA HIS A 73 -11.70 4.86 -6.55
C HIS A 73 -10.51 5.45 -5.78
N ASP A 74 -10.59 6.71 -5.30
CA ASP A 74 -9.56 7.35 -4.46
C ASP A 74 -9.43 6.72 -3.06
N ARG A 75 -10.39 5.87 -2.66
CA ARG A 75 -10.29 5.08 -1.43
C ARG A 75 -9.25 3.96 -1.50
N GLU A 76 -8.85 3.56 -2.70
CA GLU A 76 -7.85 2.51 -2.83
C GLU A 76 -6.45 3.00 -2.50
N LEU A 77 -6.14 4.28 -2.75
CA LEU A 77 -4.84 4.84 -2.37
C LEU A 77 -4.80 5.08 -0.85
N VAL A 78 -4.09 4.20 -0.14
CA VAL A 78 -3.80 4.37 1.29
C VAL A 78 -2.82 5.52 1.44
N GLN A 79 -1.68 5.42 0.76
CA GLN A 79 -0.60 6.40 0.79
C GLN A 79 0.24 6.35 -0.49
N SER A 80 0.75 7.50 -0.92
CA SER A 80 1.81 7.59 -1.92
C SER A 80 3.11 8.04 -1.25
N TYR A 81 4.22 7.53 -1.76
CA TYR A 81 5.56 7.89 -1.34
C TYR A 81 6.31 8.45 -2.55
N PRO A 82 7.05 9.56 -2.39
CA PRO A 82 7.77 10.19 -3.50
C PRO A 82 8.84 9.28 -4.11
N TYR A 83 9.40 8.37 -3.30
CA TYR A 83 10.33 7.32 -3.72
C TYR A 83 10.16 6.11 -2.81
N ARG A 84 10.45 4.89 -3.31
CA ARG A 84 10.25 3.63 -2.60
C ARG A 84 11.00 3.57 -1.27
N SER A 85 12.21 4.11 -1.22
CA SER A 85 13.00 4.17 0.04
C SER A 85 12.41 5.10 1.10
N ALA A 86 11.43 5.96 0.77
CA ALA A 86 10.67 6.73 1.77
C ALA A 86 9.57 5.89 2.45
N CYS A 87 9.22 4.73 1.89
CA CYS A 87 8.30 3.81 2.54
C CYS A 87 8.99 3.15 3.73
N PRO A 88 8.48 3.32 4.97
CA PRO A 88 9.10 2.72 6.15
C PRO A 88 9.18 1.20 6.03
N SER A 89 10.28 0.60 6.49
CA SER A 89 10.43 -0.85 6.53
C SER A 89 9.34 -1.54 7.37
N THR A 90 8.79 -0.84 8.36
CA THR A 90 7.65 -1.31 9.16
C THR A 90 6.41 -1.55 8.30
N VAL A 91 6.14 -0.73 7.28
CA VAL A 91 4.99 -0.94 6.39
C VAL A 91 5.13 -2.26 5.63
N TRP A 92 6.33 -2.56 5.12
CA TRP A 92 6.60 -3.84 4.47
C TRP A 92 6.46 -5.01 5.44
N ALA A 93 7.07 -4.89 6.63
CA ALA A 93 7.00 -5.92 7.65
C ALA A 93 5.55 -6.21 8.10
N ASP A 94 4.77 -5.16 8.36
CA ASP A 94 3.38 -5.25 8.80
C ASP A 94 2.50 -5.90 7.71
N LEU A 95 2.68 -5.51 6.44
CA LEU A 95 1.95 -6.11 5.32
C LEU A 95 2.30 -7.58 5.10
N ILE A 96 3.58 -7.95 5.20
CA ILE A 96 4.04 -9.34 5.08
C ILE A 96 3.51 -10.18 6.25
N ASP A 97 3.54 -9.63 7.47
CA ASP A 97 3.09 -10.34 8.66
C ASP A 97 1.55 -10.50 8.70
N SER A 98 0.81 -9.50 8.21
CA SER A 98 -0.66 -9.51 8.22
C SER A 98 -1.29 -10.33 7.10
N ALA A 99 -0.55 -10.67 6.04
CA ALA A 99 -1.09 -11.42 4.91
C ALA A 99 -1.15 -12.92 5.19
N ASP A 100 -2.31 -13.55 4.99
CA ASP A 100 -2.55 -14.94 5.34
C ASP A 100 -2.86 -15.83 4.11
N GLU A 101 -3.34 -15.24 3.02
CA GLU A 101 -3.72 -16.00 1.81
C GLU A 101 -2.56 -16.06 0.81
N GLU A 102 -1.97 -14.90 0.50
CA GLU A 102 -0.92 -14.79 -0.50
C GLU A 102 0.07 -13.65 -0.28
N LEU A 103 1.35 -14.00 -0.45
CA LEU A 103 2.45 -13.08 -0.68
C LEU A 103 2.93 -13.22 -2.14
N PHE A 104 2.81 -12.16 -2.93
CA PHE A 104 3.31 -12.16 -4.31
C PHE A 104 4.27 -10.98 -4.56
N PHE A 105 5.54 -11.32 -4.74
CA PHE A 105 6.63 -10.38 -4.96
C PHE A 105 7.00 -10.31 -6.45
N ALA A 106 6.25 -9.51 -7.23
CA ALA A 106 6.54 -9.23 -8.63
C ALA A 106 7.43 -7.99 -8.82
N GLY A 107 8.57 -7.96 -8.13
CA GLY A 107 9.64 -7.00 -8.38
C GLY A 107 10.79 -7.62 -9.17
N TYR A 108 11.39 -6.86 -10.09
CA TYR A 108 12.41 -7.42 -11.01
C TYR A 108 13.61 -8.06 -10.29
N THR A 109 14.00 -7.52 -9.12
CA THR A 109 15.16 -7.99 -8.37
C THR A 109 14.87 -8.48 -6.95
N ASN A 110 13.89 -7.92 -6.24
CA ASN A 110 13.44 -8.31 -4.88
C ASN A 110 14.47 -8.36 -3.73
N TYR A 111 15.77 -8.14 -3.98
CA TYR A 111 16.86 -8.36 -3.01
C TYR A 111 16.72 -7.55 -1.71
N PHE A 112 16.12 -6.37 -1.82
CA PHE A 112 15.94 -5.44 -0.70
C PHE A 112 15.06 -6.01 0.41
N LEU A 113 14.21 -7.01 0.13
CA LEU A 113 13.36 -7.63 1.15
C LEU A 113 14.22 -8.25 2.26
N TRP A 114 15.33 -8.88 1.92
CA TRP A 114 16.26 -9.47 2.90
C TRP A 114 17.08 -8.44 3.67
N THR A 115 17.21 -7.22 3.17
CA THR A 115 17.97 -6.16 3.85
C THR A 115 17.09 -5.20 4.63
N GLN A 116 15.81 -5.06 4.26
CA GLN A 116 14.89 -4.09 4.83
C GLN A 116 13.81 -4.72 5.72
N VAL A 117 13.44 -5.98 5.50
CA VAL A 117 12.43 -6.68 6.31
C VAL A 117 13.12 -7.57 7.34
N PRO A 118 12.96 -7.30 8.65
CA PRO A 118 13.56 -8.11 9.70
C PRO A 118 13.05 -9.56 9.65
N ALA A 119 13.95 -10.52 9.89
CA ALA A 119 13.64 -11.95 9.97
C ALA A 119 12.86 -12.52 8.76
N PHE A 120 12.99 -11.90 7.58
CA PHE A 120 12.16 -12.22 6.41
C PHE A 120 12.16 -13.71 6.04
N ALA A 121 13.32 -14.37 6.09
CA ALA A 121 13.43 -15.79 5.79
C ALA A 121 12.58 -16.67 6.73
N ASP A 122 12.58 -16.37 8.03
CA ASP A 122 11.81 -17.12 9.03
C ASP A 122 10.32 -16.81 8.90
N THR A 123 9.96 -15.57 8.57
CA THR A 123 8.58 -15.19 8.25
C THR A 123 8.05 -15.95 7.03
N LEU A 124 8.83 -16.08 5.95
CA LEU A 124 8.43 -16.86 4.78
C LEU A 124 8.22 -18.34 5.12
N ARG A 125 9.12 -18.95 5.92
CA ARG A 125 8.96 -20.35 6.37
C ARG A 125 7.67 -20.53 7.16
N ARG A 126 7.40 -19.62 8.10
CA ARG A 126 6.18 -19.66 8.91
C ARG A 126 4.94 -19.52 8.04
N LYS A 127 4.88 -18.49 7.18
CA LYS A 127 3.72 -18.25 6.30
C LYS A 127 3.45 -19.43 5.36
N ALA A 128 4.50 -19.99 4.75
CA ALA A 128 4.35 -21.19 3.93
C ALA A 128 3.83 -22.40 4.73
N ALA A 129 4.33 -22.62 5.94
CA ALA A 129 3.86 -23.69 6.83
C ALA A 129 2.40 -23.49 7.30
N GLU A 130 1.95 -22.24 7.39
CA GLU A 130 0.55 -21.86 7.68
C GLU A 130 -0.37 -21.98 6.45
N GLY A 131 0.18 -22.33 5.28
CA GLY A 131 -0.57 -22.54 4.03
C GLY A 131 -0.71 -21.30 3.15
N CYS A 132 -0.04 -20.19 3.50
CA CYS A 132 0.01 -18.99 2.66
C CYS A 132 0.77 -19.30 1.37
N ARG A 133 0.20 -18.88 0.23
CA ARG A 133 0.86 -19.03 -1.07
C ARG A 133 1.93 -17.94 -1.23
N VAL A 134 3.15 -18.33 -1.57
CA VAL A 134 4.27 -17.40 -1.74
C VAL A 134 4.79 -17.47 -3.17
N ARG A 135 4.82 -16.33 -3.87
CA ARG A 135 5.29 -16.25 -5.25
C ARG A 135 6.36 -15.20 -5.43
N PHE A 136 7.43 -15.56 -6.13
CA PHE A 136 8.48 -14.63 -6.56
C PHE A 136 8.60 -14.63 -8.08
N LEU A 137 8.32 -13.49 -8.69
CA LEU A 137 8.60 -13.26 -10.11
C LEU A 137 9.86 -12.41 -10.22
N LEU A 138 10.88 -12.90 -10.91
CA LEU A 138 12.19 -12.28 -11.02
C LEU A 138 12.56 -12.01 -12.48
N GLY A 139 13.43 -11.05 -12.74
CA GLY A 139 14.12 -10.94 -14.02
C GLY A 139 15.09 -12.11 -14.23
N ASP A 140 15.39 -12.44 -15.48
CA ASP A 140 16.47 -13.36 -15.82
C ASP A 140 17.82 -12.64 -15.69
N PRO A 141 18.76 -13.08 -14.82
CA PRO A 141 20.06 -12.43 -14.68
C PRO A 141 20.90 -12.47 -15.97
N GLU A 142 20.63 -13.38 -16.91
CA GLU A 142 21.28 -13.48 -18.22
C GLU A 142 20.49 -12.77 -19.33
N GLY A 143 19.29 -12.27 -19.03
CA GLY A 143 18.38 -11.68 -20.01
C GLY A 143 18.88 -10.37 -20.61
N GLN A 144 18.49 -10.11 -21.86
CA GLN A 144 18.85 -8.88 -22.57
C GLN A 144 18.37 -7.62 -21.83
N VAL A 145 17.15 -7.65 -21.27
CA VAL A 145 16.59 -6.53 -20.51
C VAL A 145 17.40 -6.24 -19.25
N THR A 146 17.85 -7.27 -18.52
CA THR A 146 18.74 -7.11 -17.37
C THR A 146 20.03 -6.41 -17.77
N ARG A 147 20.70 -6.89 -18.83
CA ARG A 147 21.95 -6.30 -19.33
C ARG A 147 21.76 -4.85 -19.78
N GLN A 148 20.68 -4.55 -20.50
CA GLN A 148 20.34 -3.18 -20.89
C GLN A 148 20.13 -2.29 -19.67
N ARG A 149 19.40 -2.78 -18.66
CA ARG A 149 19.13 -2.03 -17.44
C ARG A 149 20.39 -1.77 -16.63
N GLU A 150 21.34 -2.70 -16.60
CA GLU A 150 22.64 -2.50 -15.97
C GLU A 150 23.42 -1.34 -16.58
N VAL A 151 23.43 -1.25 -17.91
CA VAL A 151 24.07 -0.13 -18.63
C VAL A 151 23.38 1.20 -18.31
N VAL A 152 22.05 1.21 -18.18
CA VAL A 152 21.30 2.43 -17.83
C VAL A 152 21.53 2.87 -16.38
N GLU A 153 21.53 1.92 -15.44
CA GLU A 153 21.68 2.24 -14.02
C GLU A 153 23.12 2.59 -13.64
N ASP A 154 24.13 1.97 -14.27
CA ASP A 154 25.57 2.21 -14.08
C ASP A 154 25.97 2.35 -12.59
N VAL A 155 25.49 1.40 -11.78
CA VAL A 155 25.75 1.32 -10.34
C VAL A 155 26.62 0.12 -10.00
N ALA A 156 27.40 0.22 -8.92
CA ALA A 156 28.32 -0.84 -8.46
C ALA A 156 27.62 -2.18 -8.20
N LEU A 157 26.38 -2.15 -7.68
CA LEU A 157 25.58 -3.35 -7.47
C LEU A 157 24.66 -3.59 -8.67
N SER A 158 25.15 -4.38 -9.63
CA SER A 158 24.46 -4.63 -10.89
C SER A 158 23.07 -5.29 -10.71
N VAL A 159 22.21 -5.20 -11.73
CA VAL A 159 20.85 -5.75 -11.70
C VAL A 159 20.91 -7.28 -11.59
N SER A 160 21.76 -7.93 -12.40
CA SER A 160 21.98 -9.38 -12.35
C SER A 160 22.49 -9.84 -10.99
N THR A 161 23.40 -9.07 -10.35
CA THR A 161 23.89 -9.37 -9.01
C THR A 161 22.75 -9.30 -7.99
N ARG A 162 21.88 -8.28 -8.05
CA ARG A 162 20.69 -8.18 -7.18
C ARG A 162 19.73 -9.35 -7.38
N ILE A 163 19.50 -9.79 -8.61
CA ILE A 163 18.67 -10.97 -8.90
C ILE A 163 19.30 -12.22 -8.27
N ARG A 164 20.61 -12.43 -8.45
CA ARG A 164 21.32 -13.57 -7.86
C ARG A 164 21.28 -13.59 -6.34
N ILE A 165 21.37 -12.44 -5.68
CA ILE A 165 21.21 -12.34 -4.22
C ILE A 165 19.84 -12.88 -3.78
N THR A 166 18.77 -12.52 -4.49
CA THR A 166 17.43 -13.06 -4.20
C THR A 166 17.37 -14.57 -4.41
N LEU A 167 17.88 -15.06 -5.55
CA LEU A 167 17.90 -16.49 -5.86
C LEU A 167 18.68 -17.29 -4.82
N GLU A 168 19.83 -16.80 -4.37
CA GLU A 168 20.63 -17.44 -3.32
C GLU A 168 19.88 -17.50 -1.99
N ASN A 169 19.21 -16.41 -1.60
CA ASN A 169 18.44 -16.40 -0.37
C ASN A 169 17.21 -17.33 -0.44
N LEU A 170 16.53 -17.40 -1.59
CA LEU A 170 15.42 -18.33 -1.80
C LEU A 170 15.90 -19.79 -1.78
N ASP A 171 17.05 -20.09 -2.36
CA ASP A 171 17.67 -21.42 -2.33
C ASP A 171 18.00 -21.86 -0.89
N ARG A 172 18.50 -20.94 -0.06
CA ARG A 172 18.76 -21.18 1.37
C ARG A 172 17.50 -21.44 2.21
N LEU A 173 16.30 -21.10 1.72
CA LEU A 173 15.06 -21.48 2.39
C LEU A 173 14.80 -22.99 2.30
N GLY A 174 15.40 -23.66 1.31
CA GLY A 174 15.09 -25.04 0.97
C GLY A 174 13.72 -25.17 0.30
N LYS A 175 13.22 -26.40 0.20
CA LYS A 175 11.89 -26.67 -0.36
C LYS A 175 10.82 -26.28 0.66
N LEU A 176 9.98 -25.31 0.30
CA LEU A 176 8.78 -24.92 1.04
C LEU A 176 7.57 -25.16 0.16
N ASP A 177 6.60 -25.92 0.68
CA ASP A 177 5.33 -26.11 -0.02
C ASP A 177 4.59 -24.76 -0.10
N GLY A 178 4.05 -24.45 -1.28
CA GLY A 178 3.39 -23.16 -1.54
C GLY A 178 4.33 -22.02 -1.95
N LEU A 179 5.66 -22.19 -1.90
CA LEU A 179 6.62 -21.22 -2.46
C LEU A 179 6.98 -21.56 -3.90
N GLU A 180 6.64 -20.67 -4.83
CA GLU A 180 7.01 -20.76 -6.25
C GLU A 180 7.92 -19.59 -6.65
N THR A 181 8.96 -19.86 -7.43
CA THR A 181 9.81 -18.83 -8.04
C THR A 181 9.89 -19.04 -9.54
N ARG A 182 9.74 -17.96 -10.32
CA ARG A 182 9.81 -17.98 -11.79
C ARG A 182 10.60 -16.78 -12.33
N PHE A 183 11.11 -16.91 -13.53
CA PHE A 183 11.59 -15.78 -14.31
C PHE A 183 10.49 -15.23 -15.19
N SER A 184 10.40 -13.91 -15.30
CA SER A 184 9.56 -13.27 -16.31
C SER A 184 9.97 -13.73 -17.70
N ALA A 185 8.98 -13.97 -18.56
CA ALA A 185 9.24 -14.33 -19.94
C ALA A 185 10.08 -13.25 -20.66
N PRO A 186 10.95 -13.62 -21.61
CA PRO A 186 11.75 -12.65 -22.35
C PRO A 186 10.92 -11.54 -23.01
N GLU A 187 9.75 -11.86 -23.58
CA GLU A 187 8.84 -10.87 -24.17
C GLU A 187 8.26 -9.87 -23.14
N ASP A 188 8.10 -10.31 -21.89
CA ASP A 188 7.48 -9.54 -20.80
C ASP A 188 8.50 -8.86 -19.87
N ALA A 189 9.79 -9.18 -20.01
CA ALA A 189 10.84 -8.67 -19.15
C ALA A 189 10.87 -7.12 -19.12
N THR A 190 10.59 -6.46 -20.24
CA THR A 190 10.49 -4.99 -20.32
C THR A 190 9.30 -4.44 -19.53
N ASN A 191 8.16 -5.14 -19.56
CA ASN A 191 6.98 -4.76 -18.80
C ASN A 191 7.24 -4.92 -17.29
N HIS A 192 7.84 -6.05 -16.90
CA HIS A 192 8.16 -6.36 -15.50
C HIS A 192 9.21 -5.43 -14.89
N VAL A 193 10.28 -5.09 -15.63
CA VAL A 193 11.30 -4.15 -15.13
C VAL A 193 10.75 -2.72 -15.02
N SER A 194 9.70 -2.39 -15.77
CA SER A 194 9.11 -1.05 -15.79
C SER A 194 8.07 -0.82 -14.70
N LEU A 195 7.48 -1.89 -14.16
CA LEU A 195 6.43 -1.80 -13.14
C LEU A 195 6.51 -2.99 -12.19
N SER A 196 6.80 -2.72 -10.93
CA SER A 196 6.82 -3.74 -9.88
C SER A 196 5.54 -3.70 -9.06
N VAL A 197 5.01 -4.87 -8.75
CA VAL A 197 3.80 -5.06 -7.93
C VAL A 197 4.12 -6.05 -6.82
N PHE A 198 3.86 -5.66 -5.58
CA PHE A 198 4.01 -6.50 -4.40
C PHE A 198 2.66 -6.64 -3.75
N ARG A 199 2.09 -7.85 -3.74
CA ARG A 199 0.74 -8.11 -3.23
C ARG A 199 0.79 -8.85 -1.88
N PHE A 200 -0.08 -8.42 -1.00
CA PHE A 200 -0.29 -8.89 0.36
C PHE A 200 -1.80 -9.03 0.56
N ASP A 201 -2.37 -10.18 0.19
CA ASP A 201 -3.82 -10.42 0.12
C ASP A 201 -4.59 -9.31 -0.64
N ARG A 202 -5.21 -8.39 0.09
CA ARG A 202 -6.05 -7.29 -0.39
C ARG A 202 -5.32 -5.93 -0.41
N GLU A 203 -4.03 -5.92 -0.14
CA GLU A 203 -3.17 -4.74 -0.18
C GLU A 203 -2.03 -4.95 -1.17
N ALA A 204 -1.57 -3.87 -1.79
CA ALA A 204 -0.49 -3.92 -2.75
C ALA A 204 0.41 -2.69 -2.62
N LEU A 205 1.71 -2.90 -2.82
CA LEU A 205 2.67 -1.83 -3.07
C LEU A 205 3.03 -1.86 -4.55
N VAL A 206 2.91 -0.73 -5.23
CA VAL A 206 3.14 -0.61 -6.67
C VAL A 206 4.22 0.43 -6.93
N THR A 207 5.22 0.07 -7.71
CA THR A 207 6.36 0.93 -8.05
C THR A 207 6.52 1.00 -9.56
N PRO A 208 6.01 2.05 -10.23
CA PRO A 208 6.35 2.33 -11.61
C PRO A 208 7.79 2.85 -11.67
N HIS A 209 8.63 2.22 -12.48
CA HIS A 209 10.03 2.60 -12.61
C HIS A 209 10.18 3.83 -13.49
N LEU A 210 10.97 4.79 -13.03
CA LEU A 210 11.35 5.94 -13.83
C LEU A 210 12.44 5.54 -14.83
N ALA A 211 12.38 6.11 -16.04
CA ALA A 211 13.09 5.61 -17.22
C ALA A 211 14.60 5.38 -17.03
N ARG A 212 15.29 6.23 -16.24
CA ARG A 212 16.75 6.18 -16.03
C ARG A 212 17.16 6.11 -14.56
N LEU A 213 16.23 5.89 -13.65
CA LEU A 213 16.52 5.85 -12.21
C LEU A 213 16.44 4.45 -11.66
N VAL A 214 17.19 4.19 -10.59
CA VAL A 214 17.16 2.91 -9.89
C VAL A 214 15.80 2.74 -9.20
N GLY A 215 15.32 1.50 -9.07
CA GLY A 215 13.99 1.23 -8.52
C GLY A 215 13.72 1.75 -7.10
N HIS A 216 14.74 2.15 -6.32
CA HIS A 216 14.52 2.74 -5.00
C HIS A 216 14.11 4.22 -5.04
N ASP A 217 14.45 4.94 -6.11
CA ASP A 217 14.06 6.34 -6.34
C ASP A 217 12.70 6.46 -7.02
N SER A 218 12.13 5.33 -7.45
CA SER A 218 10.83 5.29 -8.12
C SER A 218 9.71 5.48 -7.09
N PRO A 219 8.63 6.20 -7.45
CA PRO A 219 7.51 6.44 -6.53
C PRO A 219 6.85 5.12 -6.14
N LEU A 220 6.21 5.09 -4.97
CA LEU A 220 5.51 3.91 -4.48
C LEU A 220 4.08 4.27 -4.07
N LEU A 221 3.13 3.48 -4.57
CA LEU A 221 1.72 3.58 -4.22
C LEU A 221 1.36 2.41 -3.31
N HIS A 222 0.84 2.71 -2.12
CA HIS A 222 0.20 1.71 -1.26
C HIS A 222 -1.29 1.72 -1.55
N LEU A 223 -1.76 0.61 -2.11
CA LEU A 223 -3.14 0.39 -2.51
C LEU A 223 -3.82 -0.63 -1.60
N ARG A 224 -5.12 -0.43 -1.36
CA ARG A 224 -6.01 -1.38 -0.70
C ARG A 224 -7.23 -1.62 -1.56
N ARG A 225 -7.57 -2.89 -1.79
CA ARG A 225 -8.71 -3.31 -2.60
C ARG A 225 -10.04 -2.78 -2.05
N GLN A 226 -10.77 -2.00 -2.83
CA GLN A 226 -12.12 -1.51 -2.48
C GLN A 226 -13.22 -2.04 -3.41
N GLY A 227 -12.88 -2.54 -4.60
CA GLY A 227 -13.82 -3.16 -5.52
C GLY A 227 -13.14 -3.81 -6.72
N GLU A 228 -13.94 -4.41 -7.60
CA GLU A 228 -13.46 -5.26 -8.72
C GLU A 228 -12.93 -4.49 -9.93
N LYS A 229 -13.02 -3.15 -9.91
CA LYS A 229 -12.62 -2.29 -11.04
C LYS A 229 -11.74 -1.14 -10.61
N GLY A 230 -10.96 -1.35 -9.54
CA GLY A 230 -10.06 -0.37 -8.95
C GLY A 230 -8.62 -0.39 -9.50
N MET A 231 -7.76 0.50 -9.00
CA MET A 231 -6.32 0.47 -9.26
C MET A 231 -5.70 -0.82 -8.77
N PHE A 232 -6.10 -1.29 -7.58
CA PHE A 232 -5.60 -2.53 -7.00
C PHE A 232 -5.77 -3.70 -7.98
N GLU A 233 -6.96 -3.88 -8.54
CA GLU A 233 -7.25 -4.99 -9.46
C GLU A 233 -6.44 -4.88 -10.74
N ARG A 234 -6.37 -3.68 -11.34
CA ARG A 234 -5.60 -3.49 -12.59
C ARG A 234 -4.13 -3.80 -12.43
N PHE A 235 -3.51 -3.39 -11.31
CA PHE A 235 -2.11 -3.70 -11.06
C PHE A 235 -1.92 -5.17 -10.65
N SER A 236 -2.88 -5.77 -9.95
CA SER A 236 -2.86 -7.20 -9.64
C SER A 236 -2.96 -8.04 -10.91
N GLU A 237 -3.91 -7.73 -11.80
CA GLU A 237 -4.08 -8.38 -13.11
C GLU A 237 -2.83 -8.25 -13.97
N HIS A 238 -2.17 -7.09 -13.98
CA HIS A 238 -0.88 -6.93 -14.64
C HIS A 238 0.16 -7.92 -14.12
N ALA A 239 0.32 -8.05 -12.80
CA ALA A 239 1.27 -8.99 -12.21
C ALA A 239 0.90 -10.46 -12.48
N GLU A 240 -0.39 -10.80 -12.48
CA GLU A 240 -0.89 -12.14 -12.81
C GLU A 240 -0.66 -12.49 -14.30
N GLU A 241 -0.81 -11.52 -15.20
CA GLU A 241 -0.51 -11.70 -16.63
C GLU A 241 0.97 -12.08 -16.83
N LEU A 242 1.88 -11.32 -16.20
CA LEU A 242 3.31 -11.62 -16.21
C LEU A 242 3.62 -12.99 -15.59
N TRP A 243 2.92 -13.36 -14.51
CA TRP A 243 3.11 -14.66 -13.85
C TRP A 243 2.67 -15.84 -14.71
N ARG A 244 1.58 -15.67 -15.47
CA ARG A 244 1.00 -16.71 -16.32
C ARG A 244 1.95 -17.11 -17.45
N THR A 245 2.66 -16.15 -18.02
CA THR A 245 3.66 -16.37 -19.09
C THR A 245 5.06 -16.69 -18.54
N ALA A 246 5.30 -16.44 -17.25
CA ALA A 246 6.59 -16.65 -16.60
C ALA A 246 7.12 -18.09 -16.75
N VAL A 247 8.43 -18.19 -16.94
CA VAL A 247 9.14 -19.44 -17.15
C VAL A 247 9.72 -19.99 -15.84
N PRO A 248 9.76 -21.32 -15.64
CA PRO A 248 10.41 -21.93 -14.48
C PRO A 248 11.89 -21.55 -14.40
N LEU A 249 12.45 -21.59 -13.18
CA LEU A 249 13.90 -21.48 -13.02
C LEU A 249 14.62 -22.61 -13.77
N PRO A 250 15.77 -22.34 -14.41
CA PRO A 250 16.60 -23.39 -14.98
C PRO A 250 16.96 -24.41 -13.91
N THR A 251 16.86 -25.69 -14.26
CA THR A 251 17.36 -26.76 -13.39
C THR A 251 18.86 -26.59 -13.24
N ARG A 252 19.35 -26.55 -12.00
CA ARG A 252 20.79 -26.51 -11.70
C ARG A 252 21.47 -27.82 -12.09
#